data_AF-A0A498GV06-F1
#
_entry.id   AF-A0A498GV06-F1
#
_cell.length_a   1.000
_cell.length_b   1.000
_cell.length_c   1.000
_cell.angle_alpha   90.00
_cell.angle_beta   90.00
_cell.angle_gamma   90.00
#
_symmetry.space_group_name_H-M   'P 1'
#
loop_
_entity.id
_entity.type
_entity.pdbx_description
1 polymer ?
#
loop_
_entity_poly.entity_id
_entity_poly.type
_entity_poly.pdbx_seq_one_letter_code
_entity_poly.pdbx_strand_id
1 'polypeptide(L)'
;MSMIRIAPELNLVLDPDTATVAEERKDSIQYSMEPVFERVDKLDEIAEDLLNSLSPSKPLLNTWPGRENTSYLAGIYANSFYGVVIGLAFSGLVALIVYITRLMEGVV
;
A
#
# COMPACT_ATOMS: atom_id res chain seq x y z
N MET A 1 24.64 -4.16 20.10
CA MET A 1 26.09 -3.99 19.93
C MET A 1 26.34 -2.99 18.80
N SER A 2 25.95 -1.74 19.04
CA SER A 2 26.45 -0.63 18.26
C SER A 2 27.84 -0.29 18.79
N MET A 3 28.74 0.20 17.95
CA MET A 3 30.06 0.63 18.38
C MET A 3 30.35 2.00 17.78
N ILE A 4 30.84 2.90 18.62
CA ILE A 4 31.11 4.28 18.25
C ILE A 4 32.62 4.46 18.19
N ARG A 5 33.14 4.83 17.01
CA ARG A 5 34.56 5.13 16.81
C ARG A 5 34.83 6.55 17.32
N ILE A 6 35.62 6.67 18.39
CA ILE A 6 35.96 7.97 19.00
C ILE A 6 37.22 8.56 18.37
N ALA A 7 38.26 7.75 18.16
CA ALA A 7 39.52 8.16 17.54
C ALA A 7 39.99 7.10 16.53
N PRO A 8 39.66 7.28 15.23
CA PRO A 8 40.03 6.33 14.18
C PRO A 8 41.54 6.15 14.03
N GLU A 9 42.37 7.17 14.33
CA GLU A 9 43.83 7.07 14.18
C GLU A 9 44.49 6.19 15.26
N LEU A 10 43.84 6.03 16.41
CA LEU A 10 44.32 5.23 17.55
C LEU A 10 43.58 3.88 17.67
N ASN A 11 42.69 3.56 16.72
CA ASN A 11 41.80 2.40 16.75
C ASN A 11 40.99 2.29 18.07
N LEU A 12 40.58 3.42 18.64
CA LEU A 12 39.79 3.43 19.88
C LEU A 12 38.29 3.38 19.57
N VAL A 13 37.62 2.39 20.15
CA VAL A 13 36.19 2.15 19.98
C VAL A 13 35.51 2.12 21.35
N LEU A 14 34.35 2.76 21.43
CA LEU A 14 33.48 2.74 22.61
C LEU A 14 32.33 1.77 22.37
N ASP A 15 32.13 0.89 23.35
CA ASP A 15 30.90 0.14 23.50
C ASP A 15 29.90 0.99 24.32
N PRO A 16 28.80 1.48 23.69
CA PRO A 16 27.80 2.30 24.35
C PRO A 16 26.95 1.53 25.37
N ASP A 17 26.89 0.20 25.29
CA ASP A 17 26.08 -0.62 26.20
C ASP A 17 26.80 -0.81 27.55
N THR A 18 28.13 -0.91 27.55
CA THR A 18 28.95 -1.12 28.75
C THR A 18 29.76 0.12 29.18
N ALA A 19 29.72 1.19 28.38
CA ALA A 19 30.54 2.40 28.54
C ALA A 19 32.05 2.12 28.61
N THR A 20 32.50 1.00 28.04
CA THR A 20 33.91 0.62 28.02
C THR A 20 34.60 1.09 26.74
N VAL A 21 35.82 1.60 26.89
CA VAL A 21 36.68 2.02 25.77
C VAL A 21 37.72 0.93 25.56
N ALA A 22 37.75 0.35 24.36
CA ALA A 22 38.68 -0.71 23.99
C ALA A 22 39.40 -0.39 22.67
N GLU A 23 40.61 -0.92 22.52
CA GLU A 23 41.37 -0.85 21.26
C GLU A 23 40.84 -1.93 20.29
N GLU A 24 40.50 -1.52 19.07
CA GLU A 24 40.02 -2.41 18.01
C GLU A 24 41.12 -3.40 17.63
N ARG A 25 40.82 -4.70 17.71
CA ARG A 25 41.79 -5.75 17.35
C ARG A 25 41.96 -5.74 15.83
N LYS A 26 43.20 -5.62 15.32
CA LYS A 26 43.52 -5.53 13.87
C LYS A 26 42.95 -6.66 13.00
N ASP A 27 42.63 -7.80 13.60
CA ASP A 27 42.12 -8.99 12.90
C ASP A 27 40.58 -9.09 12.85
N SER A 28 39.85 -8.17 13.51
CA SER A 28 38.38 -8.20 13.53
C SER A 28 37.81 -6.80 13.46
N ILE A 29 37.28 -6.46 12.29
CA ILE A 29 36.51 -5.25 12.07
C ILE A 29 35.07 -5.55 12.45
N GLN A 30 34.58 -4.84 13.44
CA GLN A 30 33.30 -5.14 14.05
C GLN A 30 32.39 -3.94 13.78
N TYR A 31 31.56 -4.07 12.74
CA TYR A 31 30.64 -3.02 12.29
C TYR A 31 29.27 -3.17 12.96
N SER A 32 28.65 -2.03 13.30
CA SER A 32 27.25 -2.04 13.69
C SER A 32 26.39 -2.44 12.50
N MET A 33 25.59 -3.50 12.67
CA MET A 33 24.56 -3.90 11.70
C MET A 33 23.23 -3.17 11.92
N GLU A 34 23.15 -2.26 12.89
CA GLU A 34 21.96 -1.47 13.16
C GLU A 34 21.43 -0.70 11.94
N PRO A 35 22.27 -0.05 11.10
CA PRO A 35 21.78 0.58 9.88
C PRO A 35 21.24 -0.43 8.86
N VAL A 36 21.71 -1.69 8.89
CA VAL A 36 21.21 -2.74 8.00
C VAL A 36 19.87 -3.23 8.51
N PHE A 37 19.73 -3.47 9.81
CA PHE A 37 18.46 -3.86 10.42
C PHE A 37 17.38 -2.80 10.21
N GLU A 38 17.68 -1.52 10.41
CA GLU A 38 16.73 -0.42 10.15
C GLU A 38 16.22 -0.43 8.69
N ARG A 39 17.09 -0.82 7.74
CA ARG A 39 16.71 -0.91 6.31
C ARG A 39 15.88 -2.15 6.02
N VAL A 40 16.15 -3.26 6.71
CA VAL A 40 15.35 -4.49 6.61
C VAL A 40 13.96 -4.28 7.20
N ASP A 41 13.86 -3.61 8.36
CA ASP A 41 12.57 -3.32 8.99
C ASP A 41 11.70 -2.43 8.08
N LYS A 42 12.29 -1.38 7.48
CA LYS A 42 11.60 -0.55 6.49
C LYS A 42 11.17 -1.33 5.25
N LEU A 43 11.95 -2.32 4.83
CA LEU A 43 11.60 -3.16 3.68
C LEU A 43 10.40 -4.05 4.02
N ASP A 44 10.34 -4.58 5.23
CA ASP A 44 9.24 -5.41 5.71
C ASP A 44 7.92 -4.62 5.75
N GLU A 45 7.96 -3.38 6.27
CA GLU A 45 6.82 -2.45 6.25
C GLU A 45 6.29 -2.21 4.82
N ILE A 46 7.19 -2.00 3.86
CA ILE A 46 6.80 -1.80 2.45
C ILE A 46 6.23 -3.08 1.84
N ALA A 47 6.81 -4.24 2.16
CA ALA A 47 6.32 -5.52 1.68
C ALA A 47 4.92 -5.83 2.21
N GLU A 48 4.66 -5.52 3.49
CA GLU A 48 3.33 -5.63 4.09
C GLU A 48 2.34 -4.65 3.45
N ASP A 49 2.75 -3.41 3.17
CA ASP A 49 1.91 -2.44 2.45
C ASP A 49 1.54 -2.91 1.04
N LEU A 50 2.49 -3.53 0.33
CA LEU A 50 2.22 -4.13 -0.96
C LEU A 50 1.18 -5.24 -0.85
N LEU A 51 1.31 -6.14 0.13
CA LEU A 51 0.31 -7.17 0.40
C LEU A 51 -1.05 -6.59 0.78
N ASN A 52 -1.05 -5.50 1.55
CA ASN A 52 -2.26 -4.81 1.96
C ASN A 52 -2.96 -4.12 0.78
N SER A 53 -2.21 -3.66 -0.23
CA SER A 53 -2.76 -3.06 -1.45
C SER A 53 -3.62 -4.02 -2.29
N LEU A 54 -3.41 -5.33 -2.18
CA LEU A 54 -4.27 -6.33 -2.84
C LEU A 54 -5.64 -6.47 -2.18
N SER A 55 -5.80 -5.98 -0.95
CA SER A 55 -7.05 -6.06 -0.21
C SER A 55 -7.78 -4.72 -0.22
N PRO A 56 -9.07 -4.69 -0.59
CA PRO A 56 -9.86 -3.45 -0.63
C PRO A 56 -10.31 -2.97 0.76
N SER A 57 -9.95 -3.70 1.83
CA SER A 57 -10.38 -3.49 3.21
C SER A 57 -9.23 -3.26 4.20
N LYS A 58 -7.98 -3.16 3.72
CA LYS A 58 -6.80 -3.05 4.58
C LYS A 58 -6.21 -1.64 4.59
N PRO A 59 -5.61 -1.20 5.71
CA PRO A 59 -4.91 0.08 5.78
C PRO A 59 -3.63 0.03 4.95
N LEU A 60 -3.31 1.15 4.29
CA LEU A 60 -2.01 1.33 3.62
C LEU A 60 -1.14 2.28 4.44
N LEU A 61 0.17 2.05 4.40
CA LEU A 61 1.18 2.69 5.24
C LEU A 61 1.14 4.23 5.17
N ASN A 62 0.80 4.78 4.00
CA ASN A 62 0.76 6.22 3.72
C ASN A 62 -0.67 6.75 3.43
N THR A 63 -1.69 6.17 4.06
CA THR A 63 -3.07 6.65 3.87
C THR A 63 -3.68 7.26 5.12
N TRP A 64 -4.64 8.17 4.89
CA TRP A 64 -5.40 8.79 5.95
C TRP A 64 -6.14 7.72 6.79
N PRO A 65 -6.10 7.80 8.13
CA PRO A 65 -6.77 6.83 8.99
C PRO A 65 -8.28 6.80 8.71
N GLY A 66 -8.86 5.61 8.53
CA GLY A 66 -10.27 5.45 8.18
C GLY A 66 -10.55 5.23 6.67
N ARG A 67 -9.51 5.09 5.84
CA ARG A 67 -9.63 4.87 4.37
C ARG A 67 -9.78 3.38 4.00
N GLU A 68 -9.80 2.47 4.98
CA GLU A 68 -9.61 1.04 4.76
C GLU A 68 -10.71 0.45 3.87
N ASN A 69 -11.94 0.97 3.93
CA ASN A 69 -13.08 0.46 3.16
C ASN A 69 -13.47 1.32 1.95
N THR A 70 -12.73 2.40 1.68
CA THR A 70 -13.10 3.36 0.64
C THR A 70 -13.05 2.72 -0.75
N SER A 71 -12.07 1.85 -1.01
CA SER A 71 -11.95 1.13 -2.29
C SER A 71 -13.11 0.17 -2.53
N TYR A 72 -13.59 -0.51 -1.47
CA TYR A 72 -14.75 -1.39 -1.54
C TYR A 72 -16.04 -0.61 -1.85
N LEU A 73 -16.28 0.49 -1.10
CA LEU A 73 -17.43 1.35 -1.33
C LEU A 73 -17.41 1.97 -2.73
N ALA A 74 -16.26 2.45 -3.18
CA ALA A 74 -16.10 3.01 -4.53
C ALA A 74 -16.48 1.99 -5.63
N GLY A 75 -16.11 0.71 -5.46
CA GLY A 75 -16.51 -0.35 -6.39
C GLY A 75 -18.02 -0.54 -6.45
N ILE A 76 -18.71 -0.53 -5.31
CA ILE A 76 -20.18 -0.64 -5.26
C ILE A 76 -20.84 0.55 -5.96
N TYR A 77 -20.41 1.77 -5.68
CA TYR A 77 -20.97 2.97 -6.27
C TYR A 77 -20.75 3.01 -7.79
N ALA A 78 -19.53 2.72 -8.25
CA ALA A 78 -19.22 2.68 -9.67
C ALA A 78 -20.06 1.64 -10.41
N ASN A 79 -20.12 0.40 -9.90
CA ASN A 79 -20.92 -0.66 -10.51
C ASN A 79 -22.41 -0.34 -10.51
N SER A 80 -22.93 0.27 -9.44
CA SER A 80 -24.33 0.68 -9.37
C SER A 80 -24.64 1.78 -10.39
N PHE A 81 -23.76 2.76 -10.54
CA PHE A 81 -23.92 3.82 -11.53
C PHE A 81 -23.92 3.27 -12.97
N TYR A 82 -22.95 2.43 -13.32
CA TYR A 82 -22.92 1.79 -14.64
C TYR A 82 -24.13 0.89 -14.88
N GLY A 83 -24.59 0.17 -13.86
CA GLY A 83 -25.82 -0.62 -13.92
C GLY A 83 -27.04 0.22 -14.26
N VAL A 84 -27.21 1.38 -13.63
CA VAL A 84 -28.31 2.31 -13.91
C VAL A 84 -28.22 2.87 -15.33
N VAL A 85 -27.04 3.32 -15.76
CA VAL A 85 -26.85 3.91 -17.09
C VAL A 85 -27.16 2.88 -18.19
N ILE A 86 -26.61 1.67 -18.08
CA ILE A 86 -26.85 0.59 -19.04
C ILE A 86 -28.32 0.15 -18.99
N GLY A 87 -28.90 0.04 -17.80
CA GLY A 87 -30.31 -0.32 -17.62
C GLY A 87 -31.25 0.70 -18.29
N LEU A 88 -30.98 1.99 -18.13
CA LEU A 88 -31.74 3.06 -18.79
C LEU A 88 -31.60 2.98 -20.31
N ALA A 89 -30.38 2.83 -20.83
CA ALA A 89 -30.15 2.70 -22.27
C ALA A 89 -30.92 1.49 -22.86
N PHE A 90 -30.89 0.35 -22.19
CA PHE A 90 -31.61 -0.84 -22.62
C PHE A 90 -33.13 -0.66 -22.55
N SER A 91 -33.64 -0.11 -21.44
CA SER A 91 -35.08 0.16 -21.28
C SER A 91 -35.60 1.16 -22.32
N GLY A 92 -34.82 2.18 -22.65
CA GLY A 92 -35.14 3.15 -23.70
C GLY A 92 -35.21 2.50 -25.07
N LEU A 93 -34.27 1.61 -25.39
CA LEU A 93 -34.29 0.84 -26.64
C LEU A 93 -35.53 -0.04 -26.73
N VAL A 94 -35.87 -0.77 -25.67
CA VAL A 94 -37.07 -1.62 -25.63
C VAL A 94 -38.35 -0.78 -25.78
N ALA A 95 -38.46 0.34 -25.06
CA ALA A 95 -39.61 1.23 -25.16
C ALA A 95 -39.77 1.79 -26.59
N LEU A 96 -38.67 2.15 -27.25
CA LEU A 96 -38.66 2.62 -28.62
C LEU A 96 -39.10 1.54 -29.61
N ILE A 97 -38.62 0.30 -29.43
CA ILE A 97 -39.05 -0.84 -30.25
C ILE A 97 -40.55 -1.07 -30.10
N VAL A 98 -41.07 -1.13 -28.86
CA VAL A 98 -42.50 -1.32 -28.57
C VAL A 98 -43.34 -0.19 -29.17
N TYR A 99 -42.86 1.05 -29.09
CA TYR A 99 -43.53 2.19 -29.69
C TYR A 99 -43.64 2.06 -31.21
N ILE A 100 -42.55 1.65 -31.89
CA ILE A 100 -42.55 1.45 -33.34
C ILE A 100 -43.48 0.31 -33.76
N THR A 101 -43.45 -0.84 -33.08
CA THR A 101 -44.37 -1.95 -33.40
C THR A 101 -45.84 -1.55 -33.23
N ARG A 102 -46.18 -0.84 -32.14
CA ARG A 102 -47.54 -0.30 -31.94
C ARG A 102 -47.96 0.67 -33.05
N LEU A 103 -47.02 1.48 -33.55
CA LEU A 103 -47.28 2.43 -34.64
C LEU A 103 -47.50 1.71 -35.97
N MET A 104 -46.76 0.62 -36.25
CA MET A 104 -46.98 -0.21 -37.44
C MET A 104 -48.29 -0.99 -37.38
N GLU A 105 -48.71 -1.47 -36.21
CA GLU A 105 -49.99 -2.18 -36.03
C GLU A 105 -51.20 -1.25 -36.18
N GLY A 106 -51.07 0.05 -35.88
CA GLY A 106 -52.13 1.05 -36.01
C GLY A 106 -52.31 1.68 -37.40
N VAL A 107 -51.51 1.27 -38.39
CA VAL A 107 -51.51 1.79 -39.77
C VAL A 107 -52.23 0.87 -40.77
N VAL A 108 -52.84 -0.23 -40.29
CA VAL A 108 -53.68 -1.15 -41.09
C VAL A 108 -55.16 -0.93 -40.81
#